data_AF-A0A0F0HHM4-F1
#
_entry.id   AF-A0A0F0HHM4-F1
#
_cell.length_a   1.000
_cell.length_b   1.000
_cell.length_c   1.000
_cell.angle_alpha   90.00
_cell.angle_beta   90.00
_cell.angle_gamma   90.00
#
_symmetry.space_group_name_H-M   'P 1'
#
loop_
_entity.id
_entity.type
_entity.pdbx_description
1 polymer ?
#
loop_
_entity_poly.entity_id
_entity_poly.type
_entity_poly.pdbx_seq_one_letter_code
_entity_poly.pdbx_strand_id
1 'polypeptide(L)'
;RFAHALIARGVGPERVVAVALPRSVESVVAVLGVLKAGAAYLPVDPGYPASRIAFMLEDARPAVVVDDPAVVVEGGWPETDPVVAVDVRHPAYVIYTSGSTGRPKGVVVSHAGVPSLVAAQVERLGL
;
A
#
# COMPACT_ATOMS: atom_id res chain seq x y z
N ARG A 1 0.54 -13.06 9.14
CA ARG A 1 0.01 -13.92 8.06
C ARG A 1 0.12 -13.28 6.67
N PHE A 2 -0.70 -12.29 6.30
CA PHE A 2 -0.71 -11.75 4.93
C PHE A 2 0.64 -11.18 4.45
N ALA A 3 1.38 -10.49 5.32
CA ALA A 3 2.73 -10.00 4.98
C ALA A 3 3.70 -11.12 4.55
N HIS A 4 3.69 -12.27 5.25
CA HIS A 4 4.48 -13.44 4.85
C HIS A 4 4.05 -13.99 3.49
N ALA A 5 2.74 -14.00 3.21
CA ALA A 5 2.20 -14.41 1.91
C ALA A 5 2.66 -13.51 0.75
N LEU A 6 2.81 -12.21 1.02
CA LEU A 6 3.36 -11.24 0.06
C LEU A 6 4.86 -11.44 -0.13
N ILE A 7 5.62 -11.62 0.96
CA ILE A 7 7.07 -11.89 0.91
C ILE A 7 7.37 -13.14 0.09
N ALA A 8 6.58 -14.21 0.27
CA ALA A 8 6.70 -15.43 -0.51
C ALA A 8 6.45 -15.24 -2.02
N ARG A 9 5.74 -14.16 -2.40
CA ARG A 9 5.52 -13.74 -3.79
C ARG A 9 6.57 -12.74 -4.29
N GLY A 10 7.64 -12.50 -3.52
CA GLY A 10 8.73 -11.58 -3.87
C GLY A 10 8.44 -10.11 -3.56
N VAL A 11 7.42 -9.81 -2.75
CA VAL A 11 7.19 -8.45 -2.25
C VAL A 11 8.22 -8.12 -1.16
N GLY A 12 8.75 -6.90 -1.18
CA GLY A 12 9.74 -6.42 -0.24
C GLY A 12 9.98 -4.91 -0.35
N PRO A 13 11.04 -4.39 0.27
CA PRO A 13 11.48 -3.00 0.12
C PRO A 13 11.49 -2.49 -1.32
N GLU A 14 11.13 -1.21 -1.49
CA GLU A 14 11.09 -0.50 -2.78
C GLU A 14 10.10 -1.05 -3.82
N ARG A 15 9.32 -2.09 -3.48
CA ARG A 15 8.23 -2.61 -4.31
C ARG A 15 6.92 -1.90 -3.98
N VAL A 16 6.04 -1.82 -4.96
CA VAL A 16 4.67 -1.31 -4.81
C VAL A 16 3.69 -2.48 -4.87
N VAL A 17 2.69 -2.49 -4.00
CA VAL A 17 1.53 -3.38 -4.06
C VAL A 17 0.27 -2.54 -4.24
N ALA A 18 -0.49 -2.82 -5.29
CA ALA A 18 -1.78 -2.16 -5.49
C ALA A 18 -2.84 -2.83 -4.62
N VAL A 19 -3.59 -2.02 -3.86
CA VAL A 19 -4.72 -2.47 -3.03
C VAL A 19 -6.00 -1.93 -3.66
N ALA A 20 -6.70 -2.80 -4.37
CA ALA A 20 -7.93 -2.55 -5.10
C ALA A 20 -9.14 -3.17 -4.37
N LEU A 21 -9.27 -2.87 -3.07
CA LEU A 21 -10.34 -3.39 -2.21
C LEU A 21 -11.30 -2.27 -1.80
N PRO A 22 -12.62 -2.55 -1.70
CA PRO A 22 -13.56 -1.63 -1.09
C PRO A 22 -13.23 -1.45 0.40
N ARG A 23 -13.72 -0.35 0.99
CA ARG A 23 -13.54 -0.06 2.43
C ARG A 23 -14.07 -1.22 3.27
N SER A 24 -13.17 -1.85 4.01
CA SER A 24 -13.41 -3.09 4.76
C SER A 24 -12.30 -3.34 5.78
N VAL A 25 -12.47 -4.31 6.67
CA VAL A 25 -11.38 -4.75 7.56
C VAL A 25 -10.23 -5.31 6.74
N GLU A 26 -10.54 -6.09 5.71
CA GLU A 26 -9.58 -6.71 4.79
C GLU A 26 -8.75 -5.65 4.06
N SER A 27 -9.33 -4.50 3.70
CA SER A 27 -8.57 -3.38 3.13
C SER A 27 -7.53 -2.80 4.10
N VAL A 28 -7.85 -2.72 5.40
CA VAL A 28 -6.91 -2.25 6.44
C VAL A 28 -5.81 -3.29 6.66
N VAL A 29 -6.18 -4.57 6.75
CA VAL A 29 -5.22 -5.68 6.89
C VAL A 29 -4.31 -5.76 5.67
N ALA A 30 -4.82 -5.53 4.46
CA ALA A 30 -4.02 -5.49 3.25
C ALA A 30 -2.95 -4.39 3.31
N VAL A 31 -3.33 -3.16 3.65
CA VAL A 31 -2.40 -2.03 3.81
C VAL A 31 -1.33 -2.36 4.85
N LEU A 32 -1.72 -2.82 6.05
CA LEU A 32 -0.78 -3.16 7.10
C LEU A 32 0.14 -4.33 6.71
N GLY A 33 -0.38 -5.33 6.00
CA GLY A 33 0.40 -6.46 5.51
C GLY A 33 1.44 -6.05 4.47
N VAL A 34 1.10 -5.12 3.57
CA VAL A 34 2.05 -4.54 2.60
C VAL A 34 3.16 -3.80 3.32
N LEU A 35 2.83 -2.94 4.29
CA LEU A 35 3.82 -2.21 5.08
C LEU A 35 4.72 -3.14 5.90
N LYS A 36 4.15 -4.19 6.52
CA LYS A 36 4.91 -5.22 7.25
C LYS A 36 5.81 -6.05 6.34
N ALA A 37 5.44 -6.21 5.07
CA ALA A 37 6.33 -6.81 4.06
C ALA A 37 7.44 -5.85 3.60
N GLY A 38 7.44 -4.59 4.07
CA GLY A 38 8.40 -3.55 3.72
C GLY A 38 8.11 -2.84 2.40
N ALA A 39 6.98 -3.12 1.76
CA ALA A 39 6.59 -2.53 0.48
C ALA A 39 5.70 -1.28 0.67
N ALA A 40 5.59 -0.48 -0.38
CA ALA A 40 4.62 0.61 -0.44
C ALA A 40 3.26 0.12 -0.94
N TYR A 41 2.18 0.63 -0.35
CA TYR A 41 0.85 0.39 -0.89
C TYR A 41 0.43 1.52 -1.86
N LEU A 42 -0.29 1.14 -2.90
CA LEU A 42 -0.98 2.03 -3.82
C LEU A 42 -2.48 1.76 -3.70
N PRO A 43 -3.28 2.66 -3.10
CA PRO A 43 -4.73 2.49 -3.08
C PRO A 43 -5.30 2.72 -4.48
N VAL A 44 -6.11 1.78 -4.95
CA VAL A 44 -6.84 1.86 -6.22
C VAL A 44 -8.32 1.73 -5.90
N ASP A 45 -9.12 2.76 -6.19
CA ASP A 45 -10.57 2.67 -5.99
C ASP A 45 -11.18 1.81 -7.11
N PRO A 46 -11.82 0.66 -6.80
CA PRO A 46 -12.46 -0.18 -7.81
C PRO A 46 -13.62 0.52 -8.54
N GLY A 47 -14.18 1.58 -7.96
CA GLY A 47 -15.21 2.41 -8.58
C GLY A 47 -14.69 3.41 -9.62
N TYR A 48 -13.37 3.54 -9.80
CA TYR A 48 -12.82 4.38 -10.86
C TYR A 48 -13.09 3.82 -12.27
N PRO A 49 -13.15 4.69 -13.30
CA PRO A 49 -13.20 4.22 -14.67
C PRO A 49 -12.05 3.25 -14.98
N ALA A 50 -12.34 2.18 -15.71
CA ALA A 50 -11.35 1.13 -16.03
C ALA A 50 -10.07 1.68 -16.69
N SER A 51 -10.19 2.71 -17.54
CA SER A 51 -9.05 3.38 -18.16
C SER A 51 -8.13 4.08 -17.14
N ARG A 52 -8.69 4.61 -16.05
CA ARG A 52 -7.92 5.22 -14.97
C ARG A 52 -7.20 4.17 -14.15
N ILE A 53 -7.88 3.06 -13.84
CA ILE A 53 -7.27 1.92 -13.13
C ILE A 53 -6.12 1.36 -13.97
N ALA A 54 -6.35 1.09 -15.26
CA ALA A 54 -5.33 0.60 -16.18
C ALA A 54 -4.11 1.53 -16.23
N PHE A 55 -4.34 2.85 -16.35
CA PHE A 55 -3.26 3.84 -16.30
C PHE A 55 -2.45 3.77 -15.00
N MET A 56 -3.11 3.73 -13.84
CA MET A 56 -2.42 3.66 -12.54
C MET A 56 -1.57 2.39 -12.41
N LEU A 57 -2.08 1.24 -12.87
CA LEU A 57 -1.36 -0.03 -12.82
C LEU A 57 -0.19 -0.06 -13.81
N GLU A 58 -0.37 0.49 -15.02
CA GLU A 58 0.67 0.58 -16.04
C GLU A 58 1.82 1.51 -15.61
N ASP A 59 1.50 2.66 -15.01
CA ASP A 59 2.48 3.64 -14.55
C ASP A 59 3.21 3.15 -13.30
N ALA A 60 2.48 2.63 -12.30
CA ALA A 60 3.07 2.19 -11.04
C ALA A 60 3.79 0.83 -11.10
N ARG A 61 3.41 -0.03 -12.07
CA ARG A 61 3.94 -1.40 -12.24
C ARG A 61 4.03 -2.17 -10.90
N PRO A 62 2.92 -2.33 -10.17
CA PRO A 62 2.94 -2.99 -8.87
C PRO A 62 3.41 -4.44 -9.01
N ALA A 63 4.11 -4.94 -7.99
CA ALA A 63 4.56 -6.33 -7.92
C ALA A 63 3.38 -7.30 -7.78
N VAL A 64 2.33 -6.87 -7.08
CA VAL A 64 1.09 -7.61 -6.84
C VAL A 64 -0.08 -6.64 -6.86
N VAL A 65 -1.23 -7.08 -7.36
CA VAL A 65 -2.52 -6.41 -7.20
C VAL A 65 -3.37 -7.26 -6.24
N VAL A 66 -3.95 -6.61 -5.23
CA VAL A 66 -4.84 -7.21 -4.25
C VAL A 66 -6.25 -6.69 -4.53
N ASP A 67 -7.05 -7.49 -5.21
CA ASP A 67 -8.40 -7.15 -5.70
C ASP A 67 -9.52 -8.04 -5.13
N ASP A 68 -9.16 -9.13 -4.45
CA ASP A 68 -10.08 -10.02 -3.75
C ASP A 68 -9.77 -10.00 -2.23
N PRO A 69 -10.74 -9.65 -1.35
CA PRO A 69 -10.53 -9.68 0.10
C PRO A 69 -10.16 -11.07 0.65
N ALA A 70 -10.54 -12.17 -0.03
CA ALA A 70 -10.22 -13.52 0.40
C ALA A 70 -8.70 -13.76 0.50
N VAL A 71 -7.90 -13.18 -0.41
CA VAL A 71 -6.44 -13.39 -0.42
C VAL A 71 -5.73 -12.82 0.81
N VAL A 72 -6.38 -11.88 1.51
CA VAL A 72 -5.86 -11.25 2.73
C VAL A 72 -6.01 -12.18 3.94
N VAL A 73 -7.07 -13.00 3.95
CA VAL A 73 -7.42 -13.89 5.06
C VAL A 73 -6.94 -15.32 4.85
N GLU A 74 -6.77 -15.75 3.60
CA GLU A 74 -6.36 -17.09 3.23
C GLU A 74 -4.97 -17.52 3.75
N GLY A 75 -4.79 -18.84 3.92
CA GLY A 75 -3.47 -19.47 4.06
C GLY A 75 -3.15 -20.12 5.41
N GLY A 76 -1.89 -20.56 5.56
CA GLY A 76 -1.32 -21.18 6.77
C GLY A 76 -0.02 -20.49 7.23
N TRP A 77 0.10 -19.19 6.95
CA TRP A 77 1.31 -18.43 7.25
C TRP A 77 1.47 -18.14 8.74
N PRO A 78 2.70 -17.85 9.22
CA PRO A 78 2.92 -17.49 10.61
C PRO A 78 2.12 -16.24 11.05
N GLU A 79 1.72 -16.24 12.32
CA GLU A 79 1.10 -15.08 12.99
C GLU A 79 2.13 -14.09 13.53
N THR A 80 3.40 -14.48 13.60
CA THR A 80 4.50 -13.61 13.99
C THR A 80 4.79 -12.55 12.93
N ASP A 81 5.39 -11.44 13.36
CA ASP A 81 5.85 -10.40 12.45
C ASP A 81 7.01 -10.92 11.58
N PRO A 82 7.02 -10.62 10.27
CA PRO A 82 8.14 -10.94 9.42
C PRO A 82 9.35 -10.10 9.80
N VAL A 83 10.54 -10.70 9.74
CA VAL A 83 11.79 -9.96 9.92
C VAL A 83 12.20 -9.37 8.58
N VAL A 84 11.89 -8.09 8.38
CA VAL A 84 12.21 -7.33 7.16
C VAL A 84 13.03 -6.11 7.54
N ALA A 85 14.16 -5.90 6.87
CA ALA A 85 14.92 -4.66 7.01
C ALA A 85 14.24 -3.54 6.20
N VAL A 86 13.67 -2.56 6.90
CA VAL A 86 13.03 -1.38 6.29
C VAL A 86 13.85 -0.14 6.64
N ASP A 87 14.30 0.58 5.62
CA ASP A 87 14.88 1.91 5.77
C ASP A 87 13.76 2.97 5.73
N VAL A 88 13.86 4.00 6.57
CA VAL A 88 12.85 5.07 6.63
C VAL A 88 12.72 5.86 5.33
N ARG A 89 13.73 5.81 4.45
CA ARG A 89 13.71 6.43 3.13
C ARG A 89 12.95 5.62 2.10
N HIS A 90 12.66 4.35 2.36
CA HIS A 90 11.87 3.54 1.45
C HIS A 90 10.44 4.08 1.31
N PRO A 91 9.82 3.92 0.14
CA PRO A 91 8.41 4.24 -0.07
C PRO A 91 7.50 3.55 0.94
N ALA A 92 6.59 4.31 1.56
CA ALA A 92 5.50 3.81 2.40
C ALA A 92 4.19 3.72 1.61
N TYR A 93 3.92 4.69 0.75
CA TYR A 93 2.75 4.66 -0.12
C TYR A 93 2.92 5.50 -1.39
N VAL A 94 2.08 5.19 -2.38
CA VAL A 94 1.93 5.97 -3.61
C VAL A 94 0.48 6.40 -3.73
N ILE A 95 0.22 7.71 -3.83
CA ILE A 95 -1.14 8.24 -4.05
C ILE A 95 -1.18 9.02 -5.36
N TYR A 96 -2.12 8.65 -6.24
CA TYR A 96 -2.35 9.40 -7.47
C TYR A 96 -3.21 10.62 -7.22
N THR A 97 -2.74 11.77 -7.68
CA THR A 97 -3.47 13.05 -7.62
C THR A 97 -3.83 13.52 -9.03
N SER A 98 -4.85 14.37 -9.15
CA SER A 98 -5.19 15.02 -10.42
C SER A 98 -4.04 15.94 -10.84
N GLY A 99 -3.42 15.66 -11.98
CA GLY A 99 -2.40 16.54 -12.54
C GLY A 99 -3.03 17.74 -13.24
N SER A 100 -2.40 18.92 -13.12
CA SER A 100 -2.77 20.13 -13.87
C SER A 100 -2.69 19.97 -15.40
N THR A 101 -1.93 18.97 -15.87
CA THR A 101 -1.78 18.59 -17.28
C THR A 101 -2.82 17.55 -17.74
N GLY A 102 -3.82 17.25 -16.92
CA GLY A 102 -4.89 16.29 -17.20
C GLY A 102 -4.51 14.81 -16.95
N ARG A 103 -3.22 14.48 -16.87
CA ARG A 103 -2.75 13.13 -16.51
C ARG A 103 -2.51 13.02 -14.99
N PRO A 104 -3.07 12.02 -14.31
CA PRO A 104 -2.80 11.79 -12.89
C PRO A 104 -1.31 11.56 -12.62
N LYS A 105 -0.83 12.00 -11.44
CA LYS A 105 0.57 11.86 -11.03
C LYS A 105 0.66 11.01 -9.75
N GLY A 106 1.47 9.96 -9.77
CA GLY A 106 1.79 9.15 -8.59
C GLY A 106 2.75 9.90 -7.65
N VAL A 107 2.25 10.30 -6.48
CA VAL A 107 3.08 10.91 -5.43
C VAL A 107 3.59 9.81 -4.53
N VAL A 108 4.91 9.63 -4.49
CA VAL A 108 5.58 8.66 -3.61
C VAL A 108 5.93 9.35 -2.30
N VAL A 109 5.51 8.74 -1.19
CA VAL A 109 5.84 9.20 0.17
C VAL A 109 6.60 8.11 0.90
N SER A 110 7.74 8.47 1.50
CA SER A 110 8.55 7.56 2.30
C SER A 110 8.08 7.47 3.75
N HIS A 111 8.56 6.45 4.46
CA HIS A 111 8.27 6.28 5.90
C HIS A 111 8.74 7.48 6.73
N ALA A 112 9.80 8.18 6.32
CA ALA A 112 10.38 9.31 7.07
C ALA A 112 9.40 10.46 7.33
N GLY A 113 8.44 10.71 6.41
CA GLY A 113 7.46 11.79 6.58
C GLY A 113 6.29 11.45 7.50
N VAL A 114 6.06 10.17 7.79
CA VAL A 114 4.87 9.70 8.51
C VAL A 114 4.89 10.07 9.99
N PRO A 115 6.00 9.90 10.76
CA PRO A 115 6.03 10.27 12.17
C PRO A 115 5.69 11.73 12.44
N SER A 116 6.23 12.66 11.64
CA SER A 116 5.95 14.09 11.78
C SER A 116 4.49 14.42 11.47
N LEU A 117 3.90 13.78 10.46
CA LEU A 117 2.48 13.93 10.15
C LEU A 117 1.61 13.44 11.32
N VAL A 118 1.91 12.25 11.87
CA VAL A 118 1.16 11.69 13.00
C VAL A 118 1.26 12.60 14.22
N ALA A 119 2.47 13.06 14.56
CA ALA A 119 2.67 13.98 15.69
C ALA A 119 1.82 15.25 15.56
N ALA A 120 1.80 15.86 14.37
CA ALA A 120 0.98 17.05 14.11
C ALA A 120 -0.53 16.78 14.22
N GLN A 121 -1.00 15.58 13.82
CA GLN A 121 -2.41 15.20 13.96
C GLN A 121 -2.79 14.92 15.42
N VAL A 122 -1.92 14.25 16.18
CA VAL A 122 -2.11 13.98 17.62
C VAL A 122 -2.25 15.30 18.38
N GLU A 123 -1.32 16.24 18.16
CA GLU A 123 -1.38 17.58 18.76
C GLU A 123 -2.66 18.32 18.38
N ARG A 124 -2.99 18.36 17.09
CA ARG A 124 -4.14 19.12 16.58
C ARG A 124 -5.49 18.55 17.02
N LEU A 125 -5.59 17.23 17.14
CA LEU A 125 -6.85 16.54 17.43
C LEU A 125 -6.99 16.18 18.91
N GLY A 126 -5.96 16.40 19.73
CA GLY A 126 -5.98 16.08 21.16
C GLY A 126 -6.07 14.58 21.44
N LEU A 127 -5.41 13.77 20.60
CA LEU A 127 -5.31 12.31 20.75
C LEU A 127 -4.15 11.90 21.67
#